data_AF-W2SFF2-F1
#
_entry.id   AF-W2SFF2-F1
#
_cell.length_a   1.000
_cell.length_b   1.000
_cell.length_c   1.000
_cell.angle_alpha   90.00
_cell.angle_beta   90.00
_cell.angle_gamma   90.00
#
_symmetry.space_group_name_H-M   'P 1'
#
loop_
_entity.id
_entity.type
_entity.pdbx_description
1 polymer ?
#
loop_
_entity_poly.entity_id
_entity_poly.type
_entity_poly.pdbx_seq_one_letter_code
_entity_poly.pdbx_strand_id
1 'polypeptide(L)'
;MERCLGSSHCDEHCAYLLCVGIANHLEDMEQLKLLKKDIRYEVDCAIAKGLLLSGKREGVEMVQELLNRLCSVDEAERQKLCAQLCDLFDFDNAVNDPRRIFNQLSTCYVTAVNSANQAAKDILMSLLPALLKSSVNNLAVEQQFHEFKTVFRVALSTGKDIQPAVLSALPRYVAGLQPSDILPEDGLQIIKAVTATMDNTNTPMITVLACLESLELLAQRASYDFSDSDITIGIETSMMKSVMGEGGINHDEKRYNKICR
;
A
#
# COMPACT_ATOMS: atom_id res chain seq x y z
N MET A 1 4.41 26.37 -25.01
CA MET A 1 5.04 25.32 -24.18
C MET A 1 6.26 25.88 -23.46
N GLU A 2 7.36 26.18 -24.14
CA GLU A 2 8.53 26.88 -23.56
C GLU A 2 8.15 28.19 -22.86
N ARG A 3 7.19 28.94 -23.44
CA ARG A 3 6.65 30.17 -22.83
C ARG A 3 5.88 29.95 -21.52
N CYS A 4 5.28 28.77 -21.31
CA CYS A 4 4.56 28.46 -20.07
C CYS A 4 5.53 27.93 -19.01
N LEU A 5 6.41 26.99 -19.37
CA LEU A 5 7.42 26.42 -18.47
C LEU A 5 8.52 27.43 -18.08
N GLY A 6 8.79 28.41 -18.95
CA GLY A 6 9.71 29.52 -18.69
C GLY A 6 9.05 30.75 -18.05
N SER A 7 7.74 30.71 -17.79
CA SER A 7 7.03 31.80 -17.12
C SER A 7 7.35 31.82 -15.63
N SER A 8 7.57 33.02 -15.06
CA SER A 8 7.72 33.23 -13.62
C SER A 8 6.47 32.86 -12.80
N HIS A 9 5.35 32.55 -13.45
CA HIS A 9 4.09 32.14 -12.83
C HIS A 9 3.80 30.64 -12.94
N CYS A 10 4.67 29.85 -13.56
CA CYS A 10 4.53 28.39 -13.58
C CYS A 10 5.17 27.80 -12.33
N ASP A 11 4.34 27.38 -11.39
CA ASP A 11 4.76 26.59 -10.24
C ASP A 11 4.98 25.11 -10.61
N GLU A 12 5.50 24.34 -9.66
CA GLU A 12 5.80 22.92 -9.82
C GLU A 12 4.54 22.09 -10.16
N HIS A 13 3.37 22.48 -9.64
CA HIS A 13 2.11 21.80 -9.92
C HIS A 13 1.64 22.02 -11.36
N CYS A 14 1.75 23.25 -11.88
CA CYS A 14 1.46 23.55 -13.29
C CYS A 14 2.39 22.77 -14.23
N ALA A 15 3.68 22.69 -13.89
CA ALA A 15 4.64 21.90 -14.66
C ALA A 15 4.28 20.41 -14.63
N TYR A 16 3.91 19.88 -13.46
CA TYR A 16 3.45 18.49 -13.30
C TYR A 16 2.27 18.18 -14.22
N LEU A 17 1.17 18.94 -14.14
CA LEU A 17 -0.02 18.71 -14.97
C LEU A 17 0.27 18.81 -16.47
N LEU A 18 1.10 19.77 -16.86
CA LEU A 18 1.51 19.93 -18.26
C LEU A 18 2.32 18.73 -18.74
N CYS A 19 3.25 18.22 -17.93
CA CYS A 19 4.06 17.04 -18.26
C CYS A 19 3.22 15.77 -18.36
N VAL A 20 2.24 15.58 -17.46
CA VAL A 20 1.28 14.46 -17.56
C VAL A 20 0.53 14.53 -18.89
N GLY A 21 -0.02 15.70 -19.22
CA GLY A 21 -0.77 15.90 -20.47
C GLY A 21 0.09 15.66 -21.71
N ILE A 22 1.30 16.19 -21.75
CA ILE A 22 2.22 15.97 -22.88
C ILE A 22 2.56 14.49 -23.00
N ALA A 23 3.01 13.84 -21.93
CA ALA A 23 3.40 12.44 -21.96
C ALA A 23 2.23 11.51 -22.35
N ASN A 24 0.98 11.90 -22.03
CA ASN A 24 -0.23 11.16 -22.41
C ASN A 24 -0.57 11.26 -23.92
N HIS A 25 -0.15 12.33 -24.60
CA HIS A 25 -0.52 12.60 -26.00
C HIS A 25 0.65 12.56 -26.98
N LEU A 26 1.89 12.63 -26.49
CA LEU A 26 3.08 12.68 -27.33
C LEU A 26 3.46 11.27 -27.79
N GLU A 27 3.64 11.07 -29.10
CA GLU A 27 4.07 9.79 -29.67
C GLU A 27 5.59 9.62 -29.62
N ASP A 28 6.34 10.71 -29.80
CA ASP A 28 7.82 10.73 -29.87
C ASP A 28 8.48 10.81 -28.48
N MET A 29 9.17 9.73 -28.10
CA MET A 29 9.90 9.61 -26.84
C MET A 29 11.19 10.44 -26.80
N GLU A 30 11.83 10.72 -27.94
CA GLU A 30 13.04 11.55 -27.97
C GLU A 30 12.69 13.02 -27.72
N GLN A 31 11.56 13.47 -28.25
CA GLN A 31 11.04 14.80 -27.96
C GLN A 31 10.66 14.95 -26.47
N LEU A 32 10.14 13.89 -25.83
CA LEU A 32 9.86 13.88 -24.39
C LEU A 32 11.14 13.99 -23.54
N LYS A 33 12.20 13.26 -23.93
CA LYS A 33 13.51 13.32 -23.27
C LYS A 33 14.16 14.69 -23.41
N LEU A 34 14.04 15.34 -24.57
CA LEU A 34 14.53 16.69 -24.78
C LEU A 34 13.76 17.68 -23.88
N LEU A 35 12.43 17.61 -23.87
CA LEU A 35 11.60 18.46 -23.03
C LEU A 35 11.93 18.32 -21.53
N LYS A 36 12.18 17.09 -21.06
CA LYS A 36 12.59 16.83 -19.68
C LYS A 36 13.85 17.61 -19.28
N LYS A 37 14.81 17.80 -20.19
CA LYS A 37 16.06 18.52 -19.90
C LYS A 37 15.86 20.02 -19.70
N ASP A 38 14.81 20.57 -20.29
CA ASP A 38 14.54 22.02 -20.28
C ASP A 38 13.62 22.44 -19.10
N ILE A 39 13.13 21.47 -18.33
CA ILE A 39 12.24 21.70 -17.18
C ILE A 39 13.06 21.83 -15.90
N ARG A 40 12.78 22.88 -15.13
CA ARG A 40 13.47 23.20 -13.86
C ARG A 40 13.01 22.36 -12.67
N TYR A 41 11.89 21.65 -12.83
CA TYR A 41 11.24 20.87 -11.79
C TYR A 41 11.47 19.37 -12.00
N GLU A 42 11.35 18.61 -10.92
CA GLU A 42 11.39 17.15 -10.98
C GLU A 42 10.03 16.61 -11.45
N VAL A 43 9.98 16.14 -12.70
CA VAL A 43 8.75 15.77 -13.40
C VAL A 43 8.66 14.28 -13.75
N ASP A 44 9.52 13.45 -13.16
CA ASP A 44 9.61 12.03 -13.54
C ASP A 44 8.32 11.27 -13.22
N CYS A 45 7.72 11.52 -12.06
CA CYS A 45 6.39 10.98 -11.74
C CYS A 45 5.30 11.50 -12.70
N ALA A 46 5.37 12.77 -13.13
CA ALA A 46 4.42 13.35 -14.07
C ALA A 46 4.48 12.67 -15.44
N ILE A 47 5.70 12.49 -15.94
CA ILE A 47 5.97 11.82 -17.21
C ILE A 47 5.54 10.36 -17.12
N ALA A 48 5.93 9.65 -16.07
CA ALA A 48 5.53 8.26 -15.86
C ALA A 48 4.00 8.11 -15.83
N LYS A 49 3.29 8.99 -15.11
CA LYS A 49 1.82 9.01 -15.07
C LYS A 49 1.20 9.20 -16.46
N GLY A 50 1.69 10.17 -17.24
CA GLY A 50 1.20 10.39 -18.60
C GLY A 50 1.45 9.20 -19.54
N LEU A 51 2.64 8.59 -19.48
CA LEU A 51 2.97 7.40 -20.27
C LEU A 51 2.09 6.20 -19.90
N LEU A 52 1.82 5.99 -18.60
CA LEU A 52 0.90 4.96 -18.13
C LEU A 52 -0.53 5.18 -18.64
N LEU A 53 -1.02 6.41 -18.59
CA LEU A 53 -2.35 6.77 -19.13
C LEU A 53 -2.46 6.47 -20.63
N SER A 54 -1.37 6.68 -21.39
CA SER A 54 -1.31 6.33 -22.82
C SER A 54 -1.09 4.82 -23.08
N GLY A 55 -0.79 4.02 -22.04
CA GLY A 55 -0.54 2.58 -22.15
C GLY A 55 0.85 2.20 -22.65
N LYS A 56 1.81 3.12 -22.57
CA LYS A 56 3.20 2.90 -23.02
C LYS A 56 4.02 2.14 -21.97
N ARG A 57 4.88 1.22 -22.43
CA ARG A 57 5.70 0.37 -21.55
C ARG A 57 6.77 1.19 -20.81
N GLU A 58 7.23 2.26 -21.42
CA GLU A 58 8.21 3.20 -20.88
C GLU A 58 7.71 3.83 -19.57
N GLY A 59 6.39 4.02 -19.42
CA GLY A 59 5.82 4.49 -18.16
C GLY A 59 6.00 3.48 -17.02
N VAL A 60 5.89 2.19 -17.33
CA VAL A 60 6.08 1.08 -16.37
C VAL A 60 7.56 1.00 -15.95
N GLU A 61 8.48 1.09 -16.92
CA GLU A 61 9.92 1.10 -16.68
C GLU A 61 10.32 2.29 -15.78
N MET A 62 9.78 3.48 -16.04
CA MET A 62 10.02 4.66 -15.21
C MET A 62 9.48 4.50 -13.79
N VAL A 63 8.30 3.91 -13.59
CA VAL A 63 7.79 3.64 -12.23
C VAL A 63 8.69 2.67 -11.48
N GLN A 64 9.20 1.64 -12.14
CA GLN A 64 10.13 0.70 -11.51
C GLN A 64 11.42 1.40 -11.08
N GLU A 65 11.96 2.29 -11.91
CA GLU A 65 13.12 3.12 -11.54
C GLU A 65 12.83 4.05 -10.37
N LEU A 66 11.65 4.68 -10.34
CA LEU A 66 11.23 5.57 -9.24
C LEU A 66 11.06 4.82 -7.92
N LEU A 67 10.47 3.63 -7.94
CA LEU A 67 10.34 2.77 -6.74
C LEU A 67 11.71 2.31 -6.23
N ASN A 68 12.63 1.97 -7.13
CA ASN A 68 14.00 1.61 -6.74
C ASN A 68 14.75 2.81 -6.15
N ARG A 69 14.61 3.99 -6.78
CA ARG A 69 15.22 5.24 -6.31
C ARG A 69 14.72 5.61 -4.93
N LEU A 70 13.42 5.46 -4.65
CA LEU A 70 12.81 5.72 -3.34
C LEU A 70 13.52 4.99 -2.18
N CYS A 71 14.01 3.78 -2.45
CA CYS A 71 14.72 2.97 -1.46
C CYS A 71 16.17 3.42 -1.22
N SER A 72 16.72 4.28 -2.08
CA SER A 72 18.14 4.68 -2.11
C SER A 72 18.39 6.16 -1.76
N VAL A 73 17.38 7.02 -1.89
CA VAL A 73 17.50 8.47 -1.65
C VAL A 73 17.47 8.81 -0.16
N ASP A 74 17.92 10.04 0.16
CA ASP A 74 17.88 10.58 1.51
C ASP A 74 16.45 10.83 2.02
N GLU A 75 16.29 11.12 3.30
CA GLU A 75 14.96 11.22 3.92
C GLU A 75 14.11 12.39 3.39
N ALA A 76 14.73 13.53 3.08
CA ALA A 76 14.03 14.71 2.58
C ALA A 76 13.53 14.51 1.14
N GLU A 77 14.38 13.94 0.28
CA GLU A 77 14.04 13.58 -1.09
C GLU A 77 13.04 12.43 -1.13
N ARG A 78 13.17 11.46 -0.21
CA ARG A 78 12.22 10.34 -0.06
C ARG A 78 10.81 10.82 0.24
N GLN A 79 10.64 11.77 1.17
CA GLN A 79 9.31 12.31 1.49
C GLN A 79 8.67 12.99 0.27
N LYS A 80 9.46 13.76 -0.48
CA LYS A 80 9.00 14.39 -1.72
C LYS A 80 8.60 13.35 -2.78
N LEU A 81 9.44 12.34 -3.00
CA LEU A 81 9.18 11.28 -3.97
C LEU A 81 7.99 10.40 -3.56
N CYS A 82 7.82 10.10 -2.27
CA CYS A 82 6.65 9.42 -1.74
C CYS A 82 5.36 10.18 -2.07
N ALA A 83 5.32 11.50 -1.82
CA ALA A 83 4.16 12.32 -2.14
C ALA A 83 3.84 12.30 -3.65
N GLN A 84 4.87 12.45 -4.49
CA GLN A 84 4.72 12.40 -5.95
C GLN A 84 4.27 11.01 -6.45
N LEU A 85 4.72 9.92 -5.82
CA LEU A 85 4.25 8.55 -6.13
C LEU A 85 2.81 8.32 -5.67
N CYS A 86 2.41 8.85 -4.50
CA CYS A 86 1.01 8.83 -4.08
C CYS A 86 0.10 9.55 -5.09
N ASP A 87 0.53 10.71 -5.59
CA ASP A 87 -0.19 11.44 -6.64
C ASP A 87 -0.17 10.70 -7.98
N LEU A 88 0.89 9.94 -8.28
CA LEU A 88 0.94 9.06 -9.45
C LEU A 88 -0.14 7.98 -9.36
N PHE A 89 -0.32 7.36 -8.18
CA PHE A 89 -1.31 6.31 -7.95
C PHE A 89 -2.76 6.78 -7.93
N ASP A 90 -3.02 8.09 -7.88
CA ASP A 90 -4.37 8.64 -7.99
C ASP A 90 -4.85 8.65 -9.45
N PHE A 91 -5.65 7.64 -9.82
CA PHE A 91 -6.24 7.48 -11.15
C PHE A 91 -7.75 7.74 -11.18
N ASP A 92 -8.33 8.38 -10.16
CA ASP A 92 -9.78 8.61 -10.09
C ASP A 92 -10.32 9.41 -11.30
N ASN A 93 -9.44 10.12 -12.02
CA ASN A 93 -9.75 10.92 -13.21
C ASN A 93 -9.25 10.30 -14.54
N ALA A 94 -8.79 9.04 -14.55
CA ALA A 94 -8.24 8.43 -15.76
C ALA A 94 -9.35 8.15 -16.79
N VAL A 95 -9.26 8.80 -17.96
CA VAL A 95 -10.19 8.62 -19.09
C VAL A 95 -10.02 7.23 -19.75
N ASN A 96 -8.89 6.56 -19.53
CA ASN A 96 -8.55 5.25 -20.09
C ASN A 96 -8.67 4.13 -19.05
N ASP A 97 -8.90 2.89 -19.51
CA ASP A 97 -9.17 1.68 -18.71
C ASP A 97 -8.28 1.56 -17.45
N PRO A 98 -8.78 1.97 -16.26
CA PRO A 98 -7.97 2.09 -15.05
C PRO A 98 -7.47 0.73 -14.56
N ARG A 99 -8.13 -0.37 -14.95
CA ARG A 99 -7.68 -1.75 -14.66
C ARG A 99 -6.33 -2.07 -15.25
N ARG A 100 -6.08 -1.64 -16.50
CA ARG A 100 -4.83 -1.96 -17.19
C ARG A 100 -3.66 -1.27 -16.50
N ILE A 101 -3.86 -0.01 -16.13
CA ILE A 101 -2.87 0.81 -15.44
C ILE A 101 -2.62 0.24 -14.05
N PHE A 102 -3.69 -0.10 -13.32
CA PHE A 102 -3.58 -0.71 -12.00
C PHE A 102 -2.79 -2.02 -12.04
N ASN A 103 -3.11 -2.94 -12.95
CA ASN A 103 -2.37 -4.21 -13.13
C ASN A 103 -0.87 -4.04 -13.37
N GLN A 104 -0.50 -3.06 -14.19
CA GLN A 104 0.91 -2.80 -14.48
C GLN A 104 1.63 -2.26 -13.25
N LEU A 105 0.96 -1.40 -12.48
CA LEU A 105 1.50 -0.81 -11.26
C LEU A 105 1.55 -1.79 -10.10
N SER A 106 0.51 -2.58 -9.89
CA SER A 106 0.48 -3.65 -8.89
C SER A 106 1.60 -4.64 -9.14
N THR A 107 1.78 -5.09 -10.38
CA THR A 107 2.88 -6.00 -10.74
C THR A 107 4.25 -5.41 -10.43
N CYS A 108 4.49 -4.14 -10.79
CA CYS A 108 5.75 -3.45 -10.50
C CYS A 108 5.99 -3.29 -9.00
N TYR A 109 4.96 -2.85 -8.29
CA TYR A 109 5.00 -2.62 -6.85
C TYR A 109 5.26 -3.92 -6.08
N VAL A 110 4.52 -4.99 -6.40
CA VAL A 110 4.69 -6.32 -5.79
C VAL A 110 6.11 -6.85 -6.05
N THR A 111 6.64 -6.66 -7.27
CA THR A 111 8.01 -7.05 -7.62
C THR A 111 9.05 -6.26 -6.83
N ALA A 112 8.86 -4.94 -6.69
CA ALA A 112 9.73 -4.09 -5.89
C ALA A 112 9.73 -4.49 -4.41
N VAL A 113 8.55 -4.72 -3.83
CA VAL A 113 8.43 -5.17 -2.43
C VAL A 113 9.09 -6.53 -2.21
N ASN A 114 8.91 -7.49 -3.12
CA ASN A 114 9.47 -8.83 -2.99
C ASN A 114 11.00 -8.86 -3.11
N SER A 115 11.59 -7.94 -3.88
CA SER A 115 13.04 -7.85 -4.08
C SER A 115 13.75 -6.93 -3.07
N ALA A 116 13.01 -6.10 -2.35
CA ALA A 116 13.54 -5.15 -1.37
C ALA A 116 14.04 -5.80 -0.06
N ASN A 117 15.01 -5.15 0.58
CA ASN A 117 15.41 -5.46 1.96
C ASN A 117 14.35 -4.97 2.97
N GLN A 118 14.48 -5.28 4.26
CA GLN A 118 13.45 -4.95 5.25
C GLN A 118 13.17 -3.44 5.36
N ALA A 119 14.20 -2.59 5.40
CA ALA A 119 14.04 -1.14 5.49
C ALA A 119 13.39 -0.54 4.23
N ALA A 120 13.72 -1.08 3.06
CA ALA A 120 13.13 -0.68 1.78
C ALA A 120 11.68 -1.17 1.65
N LYS A 121 11.37 -2.39 2.10
CA LYS A 121 9.99 -2.88 2.24
C LYS A 121 9.21 -1.93 3.10
N ASP A 122 9.80 -1.48 4.21
CA ASP A 122 9.10 -0.60 5.12
C ASP A 122 8.70 0.72 4.46
N ILE A 123 9.57 1.30 3.65
CA ILE A 123 9.27 2.51 2.88
C ILE A 123 8.20 2.22 1.82
N LEU A 124 8.30 1.11 1.09
CA LEU A 124 7.32 0.76 0.07
C LEU A 124 5.93 0.55 0.67
N MET A 125 5.82 -0.15 1.80
CA MET A 125 4.55 -0.41 2.50
C MET A 125 3.79 0.87 2.86
N SER A 126 4.48 2.00 3.05
CA SER A 126 3.84 3.31 3.28
C SER A 126 2.98 3.78 2.11
N LEU A 127 3.22 3.28 0.89
CA LEU A 127 2.49 3.63 -0.32
C LEU A 127 1.23 2.78 -0.53
N LEU A 128 1.06 1.67 0.22
CA LEU A 128 -0.09 0.77 0.08
C LEU A 128 -1.45 1.47 0.17
N PRO A 129 -1.70 2.37 1.14
CA PRO A 129 -2.99 3.04 1.23
C PRO A 129 -3.32 3.86 -0.02
N ALA A 130 -2.33 4.55 -0.60
CA ALA A 130 -2.51 5.36 -1.80
C ALA A 130 -2.78 4.47 -3.02
N LEU A 131 -2.06 3.35 -3.15
CA LEU A 131 -2.25 2.40 -4.23
C LEU A 131 -3.63 1.73 -4.18
N LEU A 132 -4.10 1.32 -2.98
CA LEU A 132 -5.42 0.72 -2.85
C LEU A 132 -6.56 1.76 -2.90
N LYS A 133 -6.29 3.06 -2.67
CA LYS A 133 -7.30 4.12 -2.77
C LYS A 133 -7.90 4.23 -4.16
N SER A 134 -7.14 3.95 -5.22
CA SER A 134 -7.62 4.02 -6.60
C SER A 134 -8.75 3.02 -6.93
N SER A 135 -9.04 2.05 -6.04
CA SER A 135 -10.15 1.12 -6.20
C SER A 135 -11.49 1.67 -5.74
N VAL A 136 -11.51 2.75 -4.96
CA VAL A 136 -12.73 3.28 -4.29
C VAL A 136 -13.85 3.57 -5.30
N ASN A 137 -13.50 3.94 -6.53
CA ASN A 137 -14.45 4.26 -7.59
C ASN A 137 -14.54 3.19 -8.69
N ASN A 138 -13.86 2.05 -8.54
CA ASN A 138 -13.78 1.03 -9.58
C ASN A 138 -13.76 -0.41 -9.05
N LEU A 139 -14.95 -1.02 -9.02
CA LEU A 139 -15.18 -2.44 -8.69
C LEU A 139 -14.29 -3.42 -9.48
N ALA A 140 -13.87 -3.04 -10.69
CA ALA A 140 -13.07 -3.91 -11.54
C ALA A 140 -11.57 -3.90 -11.16
N VAL A 141 -11.13 -2.86 -10.43
CA VAL A 141 -9.81 -2.79 -9.79
C VAL A 141 -9.79 -3.61 -8.50
N GLU A 142 -10.90 -3.64 -7.75
CA GLU A 142 -11.00 -4.45 -6.51
C GLU A 142 -10.77 -5.96 -6.77
N GLN A 143 -11.20 -6.47 -7.93
CA GLN A 143 -10.99 -7.87 -8.32
C GLN A 143 -9.49 -8.25 -8.50
N GLN A 144 -8.60 -7.27 -8.60
CA GLN A 144 -7.16 -7.45 -8.81
C GLN A 144 -6.38 -7.47 -7.49
N PHE A 145 -7.07 -7.33 -6.35
CA PHE A 145 -6.43 -7.24 -5.05
C PHE A 145 -5.72 -8.53 -4.63
N HIS A 146 -6.07 -9.67 -5.21
CA HIS A 146 -5.37 -10.95 -5.01
C HIS A 146 -3.86 -10.85 -5.30
N GLU A 147 -3.41 -9.94 -6.18
CA GLU A 147 -1.99 -9.73 -6.47
C GLU A 147 -1.19 -9.20 -5.26
N PHE A 148 -1.84 -8.50 -4.33
CA PHE A 148 -1.22 -7.98 -3.11
C PHE A 148 -1.15 -9.02 -1.98
N LYS A 149 -1.64 -10.24 -2.20
CA LYS A 149 -1.64 -11.30 -1.18
C LYS A 149 -0.26 -11.57 -0.60
N THR A 150 0.76 -11.68 -1.45
CA THR A 150 2.14 -11.90 -1.01
C THR A 150 2.66 -10.71 -0.19
N VAL A 151 2.30 -9.49 -0.58
CA VAL A 151 2.70 -8.25 0.12
C VAL A 151 2.11 -8.21 1.53
N PHE A 152 0.80 -8.48 1.66
CA PHE A 152 0.15 -8.53 2.97
C PHE A 152 0.63 -9.71 3.81
N ARG A 153 0.84 -10.90 3.23
CA ARG A 153 1.47 -12.03 3.95
C ARG A 153 2.81 -11.64 4.55
N VAL A 154 3.68 -10.98 3.79
CA VAL A 154 4.99 -10.55 4.27
C VAL A 154 4.84 -9.49 5.36
N ALA A 155 3.99 -8.50 5.15
CA ALA A 155 3.79 -7.39 6.09
C ALA A 155 3.16 -7.83 7.43
N LEU A 156 2.29 -8.83 7.41
CA LEU A 156 1.63 -9.36 8.60
C LEU A 156 2.44 -10.47 9.29
N SER A 157 3.48 -11.03 8.65
CA SER A 157 4.32 -12.10 9.22
C SER A 157 5.25 -11.60 10.32
N THR A 158 5.59 -10.31 10.31
CA THR A 158 6.55 -9.71 11.25
C THR A 158 6.00 -9.54 12.67
N GLY A 159 4.68 -9.61 12.85
CA GLY A 159 3.97 -9.91 14.10
C GLY A 159 4.09 -8.92 15.28
N LYS A 160 5.21 -8.22 15.48
CA LYS A 160 5.43 -7.31 16.62
C LYS A 160 5.34 -5.84 16.24
N ASP A 161 5.80 -5.46 15.05
CA ASP A 161 5.80 -4.06 14.58
C ASP A 161 5.21 -3.99 13.17
N ILE A 162 3.88 -4.08 13.10
CA ILE A 162 3.17 -3.91 11.82
C ILE A 162 2.98 -2.43 11.58
N GLN A 163 3.33 -1.99 10.38
CA GLN A 163 3.20 -0.58 10.05
C GLN A 163 1.76 -0.09 10.07
N PRO A 164 1.50 1.12 10.62
CA PRO A 164 0.19 1.74 10.56
C PRO A 164 -0.38 1.86 9.15
N ALA A 165 0.47 2.09 8.14
CA ALA A 165 0.05 2.15 6.74
C ALA A 165 -0.55 0.83 6.26
N VAL A 166 0.08 -0.32 6.58
CA VAL A 166 -0.44 -1.66 6.24
C VAL A 166 -1.78 -1.89 6.92
N LEU A 167 -1.90 -1.54 8.20
CA LEU A 167 -3.15 -1.70 8.96
C LEU A 167 -4.26 -0.79 8.43
N SER A 168 -3.95 0.43 7.99
CA SER A 168 -4.91 1.34 7.35
C SER A 168 -5.36 0.89 5.96
N ALA A 169 -4.53 0.09 5.27
CA ALA A 169 -4.82 -0.49 3.97
C ALA A 169 -5.58 -1.82 4.06
N LEU A 170 -5.51 -2.48 5.22
CA LEU A 170 -6.03 -3.83 5.45
C LEU A 170 -7.56 -3.96 5.26
N PRO A 171 -8.42 -3.04 5.75
CA PRO A 171 -9.86 -3.13 5.51
C PRO A 171 -10.18 -3.18 4.01
N ARG A 172 -9.55 -2.30 3.24
CA ARG A 172 -9.74 -2.21 1.79
C ARG A 172 -9.28 -3.48 1.08
N TYR A 173 -8.13 -4.02 1.49
CA TYR A 173 -7.63 -5.28 0.96
C TYR A 173 -8.64 -6.41 1.19
N VAL A 174 -9.11 -6.59 2.43
CA VAL A 174 -10.09 -7.65 2.78
C VAL A 174 -11.42 -7.45 2.04
N ALA A 175 -11.90 -6.21 1.92
CA ALA A 175 -13.13 -5.90 1.18
C ALA A 175 -13.04 -6.26 -0.32
N GLY A 176 -11.87 -6.05 -0.95
CA GLY A 176 -11.67 -6.34 -2.37
C GLY A 176 -11.44 -7.83 -2.71
N LEU A 177 -11.06 -8.66 -1.75
CA LEU A 177 -10.87 -10.10 -1.99
C LEU A 177 -12.18 -10.83 -2.22
N GLN A 178 -12.21 -11.79 -3.15
CA GLN A 178 -13.33 -12.72 -3.23
C GLN A 178 -13.34 -13.64 -1.99
N PRO A 179 -14.52 -14.04 -1.47
CA PRO A 179 -14.62 -14.97 -0.35
C PRO A 179 -13.80 -16.26 -0.52
N SER A 180 -13.63 -16.73 -1.75
CA SER A 180 -12.81 -17.90 -2.11
C SER A 180 -11.30 -17.68 -1.95
N ASP A 181 -10.84 -16.44 -1.96
CA ASP A 181 -9.41 -16.10 -1.99
C ASP A 181 -8.84 -15.86 -0.58
N ILE A 182 -9.72 -15.66 0.40
CA ILE A 182 -9.40 -15.56 1.82
C ILE A 182 -9.19 -16.98 2.34
N LEU A 183 -7.94 -17.45 2.39
CA LEU A 183 -7.64 -18.77 2.94
C LEU A 183 -7.65 -18.71 4.49
N PRO A 184 -7.98 -19.82 5.18
CA PRO A 184 -7.94 -19.89 6.64
C PRO A 184 -6.62 -19.42 7.26
N GLU A 185 -5.50 -19.74 6.62
CA GLU A 185 -4.17 -19.30 7.04
C GLU A 185 -4.01 -17.78 7.01
N ASP A 186 -4.51 -17.14 5.95
CA ASP A 186 -4.42 -15.69 5.76
C ASP A 186 -5.32 -14.97 6.76
N GLY A 187 -6.55 -15.48 6.94
CA GLY A 187 -7.48 -14.97 7.93
C GLY A 187 -6.93 -15.06 9.34
N LEU A 188 -6.35 -16.20 9.71
CA LEU A 188 -5.72 -16.38 11.02
C LEU A 188 -4.54 -15.43 11.21
N GLN A 189 -3.72 -15.24 10.17
CA GLN A 189 -2.59 -14.31 10.23
C GLN A 189 -3.05 -12.87 10.44
N ILE A 190 -4.12 -12.45 9.76
CA ILE A 190 -4.77 -11.15 9.96
C ILE A 190 -5.25 -11.00 11.41
N ILE A 191 -5.96 -12.00 11.94
CA ILE A 191 -6.46 -11.98 13.32
C ILE A 191 -5.31 -11.83 14.32
N LYS A 192 -4.24 -12.61 14.18
CA LYS A 192 -3.07 -12.53 15.07
C LYS A 192 -2.42 -11.15 15.03
N ALA A 193 -2.18 -10.64 13.83
CA ALA A 193 -1.57 -9.34 13.58
C ALA A 193 -2.37 -8.18 14.19
N VAL A 194 -3.68 -8.17 13.93
CA VAL A 194 -4.59 -7.13 14.39
C VAL A 194 -4.76 -7.19 15.91
N THR A 195 -4.94 -8.38 16.48
CA THR A 195 -5.10 -8.55 17.93
C THR A 195 -3.85 -8.11 18.67
N ALA A 196 -2.66 -8.53 18.22
CA ALA A 196 -1.39 -8.10 18.80
C ALA A 196 -1.20 -6.58 18.75
N THR A 197 -1.68 -5.92 17.70
CA THR A 197 -1.62 -4.45 17.58
C THR A 197 -2.60 -3.76 18.53
N MET A 198 -3.80 -4.29 18.71
CA MET A 198 -4.81 -3.73 19.62
C MET A 198 -4.43 -3.93 21.10
N ASP A 199 -3.71 -5.01 21.43
CA ASP A 199 -3.21 -5.28 22.79
C ASP A 199 -2.09 -4.31 23.22
N ASN A 200 -1.50 -3.57 22.27
CA ASN A 200 -0.47 -2.57 22.57
C ASN A 200 -1.11 -1.27 23.09
N THR A 201 -0.77 -0.89 24.32
CA THR A 201 -1.32 0.28 25.03
C THR A 201 -1.06 1.62 24.36
N ASN A 202 -0.10 1.70 23.43
CA ASN A 202 0.28 2.94 22.76
C ASN A 202 -0.26 3.07 21.32
N THR A 203 -1.15 2.16 20.90
CA THR A 203 -1.70 2.18 19.54
C THR A 203 -2.66 3.35 19.35
N PRO A 204 -2.47 4.20 18.30
CA PRO A 204 -3.40 5.27 17.99
C PRO A 204 -4.80 4.76 17.70
N MET A 205 -5.84 5.48 18.16
CA MET A 205 -7.25 5.08 17.97
C MET A 205 -7.63 4.85 16.51
N ILE A 206 -7.08 5.63 15.58
CA ILE A 206 -7.33 5.46 14.14
C ILE A 206 -6.85 4.09 13.63
N THR A 207 -5.75 3.57 14.18
CA THR A 207 -5.22 2.25 13.87
C THR A 207 -6.09 1.17 14.49
N VAL A 208 -6.57 1.35 15.73
CA VAL A 208 -7.52 0.45 16.37
C VAL A 208 -8.82 0.33 15.56
N LEU A 209 -9.35 1.45 15.05
CA LEU A 209 -10.55 1.44 14.22
C LEU A 209 -10.34 0.66 12.91
N ALA A 210 -9.23 0.88 12.20
CA ALA A 210 -8.91 0.12 10.99
C ALA A 210 -8.73 -1.38 11.27
N CYS A 211 -8.13 -1.71 12.41
CA CYS A 211 -8.02 -3.08 12.91
C CYS A 211 -9.41 -3.72 13.12
N LEU A 212 -10.32 -3.05 13.82
CA LEU A 212 -11.68 -3.54 14.06
C LEU A 212 -12.48 -3.69 12.76
N GLU A 213 -12.39 -2.71 11.86
CA GLU A 213 -13.03 -2.76 10.54
C GLU A 213 -12.51 -3.96 9.71
N SER A 214 -11.21 -4.23 9.77
CA SER A 214 -10.62 -5.41 9.10
C SER A 214 -11.18 -6.72 9.64
N LEU A 215 -11.36 -6.84 10.97
CA LEU A 215 -11.93 -8.02 11.59
C LEU A 215 -13.41 -8.20 11.25
N GLU A 216 -14.18 -7.12 11.25
CA GLU A 216 -15.59 -7.13 10.86
C GLU A 216 -15.75 -7.60 9.41
N LEU A 217 -14.97 -7.01 8.48
CA LEU A 217 -14.98 -7.41 7.08
C LEU A 217 -14.54 -8.86 6.88
N LEU A 218 -13.53 -9.31 7.62
CA LEU A 218 -13.07 -10.70 7.57
C LEU A 218 -14.17 -11.66 8.03
N ALA A 219 -14.86 -11.34 9.13
CA ALA A 219 -15.97 -12.15 9.65
C ALA A 219 -17.16 -12.21 8.70
N GLN A 220 -17.45 -11.12 7.98
CA GLN A 220 -18.54 -11.09 7.00
C GLN A 220 -18.22 -11.85 5.70
N ARG A 221 -16.94 -11.92 5.32
CA ARG A 221 -16.52 -12.43 4.00
C ARG A 221 -15.89 -13.81 4.02
N ALA A 222 -15.34 -14.26 5.14
CA ALA A 222 -14.80 -15.60 5.26
C ALA A 222 -15.92 -16.62 5.06
N SER A 223 -15.67 -17.64 4.23
CA SER A 223 -16.62 -18.73 3.96
C SER A 223 -16.56 -19.87 4.98
N TYR A 224 -15.81 -19.66 6.07
CA TYR A 224 -15.51 -20.65 7.09
C TYR A 224 -15.53 -19.99 8.47
N ASP A 225 -15.92 -20.77 9.47
CA ASP A 225 -15.87 -20.35 10.86
C ASP A 225 -14.45 -20.57 11.41
N PHE A 226 -13.93 -19.57 12.11
CA PHE A 226 -12.71 -19.74 12.90
C PHE A 226 -13.06 -20.49 14.19
N SER A 227 -12.37 -21.59 14.47
CA SER A 227 -12.57 -22.27 15.76
C SER A 227 -11.98 -21.44 16.90
N ASP A 228 -12.61 -21.48 18.08
CA ASP A 228 -12.07 -20.82 19.27
C ASP A 228 -10.64 -21.28 19.56
N SER A 229 -10.28 -22.54 19.28
CA SER A 229 -8.92 -23.04 19.41
C SER A 229 -7.92 -22.36 18.47
N ASP A 230 -8.29 -22.03 17.23
CA ASP A 230 -7.39 -21.38 16.28
C ASP A 230 -7.12 -19.92 16.69
N ILE A 231 -8.15 -19.23 17.17
CA ILE A 231 -8.06 -17.87 17.69
C ILE A 231 -7.20 -17.87 18.97
N THR A 232 -7.46 -18.79 19.89
CA THR A 232 -6.76 -18.88 21.17
C THR A 232 -5.28 -19.25 20.98
N ILE A 233 -4.96 -20.22 20.11
CA ILE A 233 -3.57 -20.54 19.75
C ILE A 233 -2.91 -19.33 19.08
N GLY A 234 -3.65 -18.57 18.25
CA GLY A 234 -3.14 -17.36 17.63
C GLY A 234 -2.73 -16.27 18.63
N ILE A 235 -3.53 -16.08 19.67
CA ILE A 235 -3.30 -15.12 20.74
C ILE A 235 -2.21 -15.62 21.70
N GLU A 236 -2.26 -16.90 22.11
CA GLU A 236 -1.28 -17.51 23.01
C GLU A 236 0.13 -17.57 22.41
N THR A 237 0.27 -17.80 21.09
CA THR A 237 1.59 -17.78 20.43
C THR A 237 2.19 -16.37 20.39
N SER A 238 1.35 -15.33 20.34
CA SER A 238 1.78 -13.93 20.40
C SER A 238 2.19 -13.56 21.84
N MET A 239 1.41 -13.99 22.84
CA MET A 239 1.68 -13.75 24.25
C MET A 239 2.88 -14.54 24.79
N MET A 240 3.08 -15.81 24.41
CA MET A 240 4.25 -16.60 24.84
C MET A 240 5.58 -16.05 24.32
N LYS A 241 5.60 -15.33 23.20
CA LYS A 241 6.80 -14.62 22.70
C LYS A 241 7.08 -13.27 23.38
N SER A 242 6.13 -12.75 24.15
CA SER A 242 6.33 -11.57 25.00
C SER A 242 6.66 -11.95 26.44
N VAL A 243 6.21 -13.12 26.93
CA VAL A 243 6.46 -13.58 28.31
C VAL A 243 7.83 -14.26 28.48
N MET A 244 8.48 -14.73 27.40
CA MET A 244 9.85 -15.29 27.50
C MET A 244 10.97 -14.23 27.38
N GLY A 245 10.62 -12.95 27.28
CA GLY A 245 11.54 -11.83 27.45
C GLY A 245 11.12 -11.01 28.65
N GLU A 246 11.94 -11.01 29.68
CA GLU A 246 11.77 -10.30 30.97
C GLU A 246 11.02 -11.08 32.06
N GLY A 247 11.71 -11.22 33.18
CA GLY A 247 11.46 -12.21 34.20
C GLY A 247 10.27 -11.95 35.10
N GLY A 248 9.80 -13.05 35.68
CA GLY A 248 9.13 -13.21 36.97
C GLY A 248 8.19 -12.10 37.45
N ILE A 249 6.93 -12.46 37.69
CA ILE A 249 6.31 -12.54 39.02
C ILE A 249 4.89 -13.16 38.88
N ASN A 250 4.52 -13.88 39.95
CA ASN A 250 3.32 -14.68 40.18
C ASN A 250 1.95 -13.98 40.02
N HIS A 251 0.97 -14.83 39.69
CA HIS A 251 -0.45 -14.85 40.11
C HIS A 251 -1.35 -13.64 39.81
N ASP A 252 -2.34 -13.84 38.93
CA ASP A 252 -3.74 -13.97 39.39
C ASP A 252 -4.64 -14.53 38.26
N GLU A 253 -4.98 -15.82 38.36
CA GLU A 253 -6.10 -16.43 37.64
C GLU A 253 -7.40 -15.90 38.25
N LYS A 254 -8.11 -15.00 37.56
CA LYS A 254 -9.58 -14.82 37.60
C LYS A 254 -9.96 -13.50 36.92
N ARG A 255 -10.09 -13.47 35.58
CA ARG A 255 -10.92 -12.43 34.93
C ARG A 255 -11.25 -12.59 33.44
N TYR A 256 -11.48 -13.79 32.91
CA TYR A 256 -12.11 -13.89 31.58
C TYR A 256 -13.20 -14.94 31.59
N ASN A 257 -14.40 -14.51 32.01
CA ASN A 257 -15.64 -15.21 31.75
C ASN A 257 -16.79 -14.21 31.73
N LYS A 258 -16.86 -13.42 30.65
CA LYS A 258 -18.07 -12.76 30.17
C LYS A 258 -17.76 -12.00 28.88
N ILE A 259 -18.00 -12.64 27.74
CA ILE A 259 -18.68 -12.07 26.57
C ILE A 259 -19.11 -13.29 25.76
N CYS A 260 -20.37 -13.69 25.93
CA CYS A 260 -21.17 -14.53 25.04
C CYS A 260 -22.60 -14.50 25.60
N ARG A 261 -23.36 -13.49 25.18
CA ARG A 261 -24.82 -13.52 25.03
C ARG A 261 -25.20 -12.55 23.93
#